data_AF-A0A0K0FEI9-F1
#
_entry.id   AF-A0A0K0FEI9-F1
#
_cell.length_a   1.000
_cell.length_b   1.000
_cell.length_c   1.000
_cell.angle_alpha   90.00
_cell.angle_beta   90.00
_cell.angle_gamma   90.00
#
_symmetry.space_group_name_H-M   'P 1'
#
loop_
_entity.id
_entity.type
_entity.pdbx_description
1 polymer ?
#
loop_
_entity_poly.entity_id
_entity_poly.type
_entity_poly.pdbx_seq_one_letter_code
_entity_poly.pdbx_strand_id
1 'polypeptide(L)'
;MKQFFFVTIFISLLILESLSKKSTKKSNKLKNPPPYVRSGTIHVYVHKNESLKNVRTILYHISARTCINFTYDSKKIKGQSGINIYKTSKQNSLKVSYSKKKPTLLKLKNYILQHKLKLAFYIGRALGMIPEISRPDRDEYVKINWGNIKKSHRKYYQKTKYNYTYYKDVEFDFGSIMLVDSSFGSKDKKKPTYTFKINQNFHKIHDPYYVLSHNDLKFLNGMYCRNHCSKNDCLNGGYLLRDCDSCECPFHFYGLKCGTPKYSIGDCLEKKEYIAEDFSNHFEHYDRTGKCSYHIKSNFKDKIKVLITKLQLPNSKCTSSDSYVDILYRNDKGTTGLTLCKSIEFLEFQHESSEIFIFINSVNKNDSMYVYYKNDNFHPV
;
A
#
# COMPACT_ATOMS: atom_id res chain seq x y z
N MET A 1 -53.15 -34.16 16.25
CA MET A 1 -52.27 -34.00 15.06
C MET A 1 -51.45 -32.70 15.02
N LYS A 2 -51.38 -31.87 16.08
CA LYS A 2 -50.52 -30.65 16.09
C LYS A 2 -49.27 -30.76 16.98
N GLN A 3 -49.14 -31.79 17.81
CA GLN A 3 -48.00 -31.99 18.71
C GLN A 3 -46.85 -32.80 18.09
N PHE A 4 -47.12 -33.64 17.09
CA PHE A 4 -46.08 -34.41 16.38
C PHE A 4 -45.29 -33.60 15.35
N PHE A 5 -45.85 -32.50 14.83
CA PHE A 5 -45.19 -31.66 13.82
C PHE A 5 -44.07 -30.78 14.39
N PHE A 6 -44.15 -30.40 15.67
CA PHE A 6 -43.13 -29.58 16.32
C PHE A 6 -41.87 -30.38 16.66
N VAL A 7 -42.02 -31.67 17.00
CA VAL A 7 -40.88 -32.54 17.34
C VAL A 7 -40.02 -32.85 16.10
N THR A 8 -40.64 -33.02 14.93
CA THR A 8 -39.91 -33.25 13.67
C THR A 8 -39.14 -32.03 13.19
N ILE A 9 -39.66 -30.81 13.40
CA ILE A 9 -38.95 -29.57 13.04
C ILE A 9 -37.74 -29.35 13.96
N PHE A 10 -37.88 -29.60 15.26
CA PHE A 10 -36.78 -29.42 16.22
C PHE A 10 -35.63 -30.43 16.00
N ILE A 11 -35.94 -31.68 15.65
CA ILE A 11 -34.91 -32.69 15.33
C ILE A 11 -34.19 -32.35 14.01
N SER A 12 -34.90 -31.80 13.02
CA SER A 12 -34.29 -31.37 11.75
C SER A 12 -33.34 -30.18 11.91
N LEU A 13 -33.63 -29.23 12.82
CA LEU A 13 -32.77 -28.10 13.16
C LEU A 13 -31.51 -28.53 13.93
N LEU A 14 -31.64 -29.51 14.85
CA LEU A 14 -30.49 -30.06 15.58
C LEU A 14 -29.53 -30.84 14.66
N ILE A 15 -30.05 -31.50 13.62
CA ILE A 15 -29.21 -32.19 12.62
C ILE A 15 -28.49 -31.16 11.71
N LEU A 16 -29.13 -30.04 11.37
CA LEU A 16 -28.50 -28.95 10.61
C LEU A 16 -27.40 -28.22 11.40
N GLU A 17 -27.56 -28.04 12.71
CA GLU A 17 -26.48 -27.52 13.57
C GLU A 17 -25.31 -28.51 13.70
N SER A 18 -25.57 -29.82 13.67
CA SER A 18 -24.53 -30.86 13.71
C SER A 18 -23.73 -31.00 12.40
N LEU A 19 -24.26 -30.51 11.27
CA LEU A 19 -23.58 -30.50 9.97
C LEU A 19 -22.82 -29.21 9.64
N SER A 20 -22.88 -28.21 10.53
CA SER A 20 -21.86 -27.17 10.63
C SER A 20 -20.59 -27.78 11.24
N LYS A 21 -19.91 -28.65 10.47
CA LYS A 21 -18.48 -28.86 10.63
C LYS A 21 -17.82 -27.50 10.39
N LYS A 22 -17.67 -26.72 11.46
CA LYS A 22 -16.66 -25.67 11.56
C LYS A 22 -15.37 -26.33 11.15
N SER A 23 -14.98 -26.16 9.88
CA SER A 23 -13.62 -26.44 9.47
C SER A 23 -12.81 -25.54 10.38
N THR A 24 -12.19 -26.11 11.40
CA THR A 24 -11.18 -25.44 12.19
C THR A 24 -10.05 -25.18 11.20
N LYS A 25 -10.16 -24.05 10.49
CA LYS A 25 -9.14 -23.54 9.60
C LYS A 25 -7.94 -23.36 10.51
N LYS A 26 -7.00 -24.32 10.47
CA LYS A 26 -5.74 -24.32 11.21
C LYS A 26 -5.20 -22.88 11.08
N SER A 27 -5.24 -22.09 12.15
CA SER A 27 -4.82 -20.69 12.07
C SER A 27 -3.36 -20.72 11.66
N ASN A 28 -3.05 -20.32 10.44
CA ASN A 28 -1.69 -20.41 9.92
C ASN A 28 -0.76 -19.64 10.87
N LYS A 29 0.34 -20.28 11.30
CA LYS A 29 1.32 -19.66 12.20
C LYS A 29 1.81 -18.34 11.60
N LEU A 30 1.93 -17.30 12.43
CA LEU A 30 2.52 -16.02 12.03
C LEU A 30 3.94 -16.26 11.53
N LYS A 31 4.28 -15.69 10.37
CA LYS A 31 5.66 -15.73 9.90
C LYS A 31 6.46 -14.60 10.56
N ASN A 32 7.38 -14.96 11.45
CA ASN A 32 8.31 -14.00 12.00
C ASN A 32 9.15 -13.35 10.88
N PRO A 33 9.47 -12.05 10.97
CA PRO A 33 10.40 -11.41 10.06
C PRO A 33 11.78 -12.06 10.18
N PRO A 34 12.65 -11.89 9.15
CA PRO A 34 14.07 -12.23 9.28
C PRO A 34 14.66 -11.62 10.57
N PRO A 35 15.48 -12.37 11.34
CA PRO A 35 15.92 -11.95 12.67
C PRO A 35 17.10 -10.98 12.58
N TYR A 36 16.93 -9.85 11.90
CA TYR A 36 17.99 -8.86 11.74
C TYR A 36 18.23 -8.06 13.01
N VAL A 37 17.19 -7.78 13.79
CA VAL A 37 17.27 -6.88 14.93
C VAL A 37 17.59 -7.67 16.20
N ARG A 38 18.85 -7.59 16.66
CA ARG A 38 19.26 -7.95 18.03
C ARG A 38 19.96 -6.78 18.74
N SER A 39 20.51 -5.82 18.00
CA SER A 39 21.33 -4.69 18.50
C SER A 39 20.85 -3.31 18.00
N GLY A 40 19.66 -3.23 17.39
CA GLY A 40 19.13 -1.96 16.85
C GLY A 40 19.58 -1.60 15.42
N THR A 41 20.44 -2.41 14.78
CA THR A 41 20.98 -2.12 13.43
C THR A 41 21.11 -3.37 12.56
N ILE A 42 20.80 -3.24 11.26
CA ILE A 42 20.93 -4.30 10.25
C ILE A 42 22.25 -4.14 9.49
N HIS A 43 23.13 -5.14 9.56
CA HIS A 43 24.37 -5.17 8.78
C HIS A 43 24.10 -5.45 7.29
N VAL A 44 24.71 -4.66 6.41
CA VAL A 44 24.59 -4.78 4.96
C VAL A 44 25.97 -4.76 4.31
N TYR A 45 26.26 -5.75 3.49
CA TYR A 45 27.45 -5.80 2.65
C TYR A 45 27.04 -5.74 1.18
N VAL A 46 27.68 -4.86 0.41
CA VAL A 46 27.47 -4.74 -1.04
C VAL A 46 28.75 -5.11 -1.77
N HIS A 47 28.72 -6.20 -2.53
CA HIS A 47 29.86 -6.65 -3.30
C HIS A 47 30.04 -5.79 -4.56
N LYS A 48 31.16 -5.05 -4.60
CA LYS A 48 31.51 -4.02 -5.60
C LYS A 48 30.62 -2.77 -5.51
N ASN A 49 31.26 -1.60 -5.48
CA ASN A 49 30.61 -0.34 -5.10
C ASN A 49 29.67 0.28 -6.16
N GLU A 50 29.59 -0.27 -7.38
CA GLU A 50 28.76 0.26 -8.48
C GLU A 50 27.27 0.44 -8.14
N SER A 51 26.74 -0.33 -7.18
CA SER A 51 25.34 -0.26 -6.76
C SER A 51 25.14 0.36 -5.39
N LEU A 52 26.24 0.74 -4.72
CA LEU A 52 26.24 1.21 -3.34
C LEU A 52 25.43 2.51 -3.19
N LYS A 53 25.47 3.40 -4.18
CA LYS A 53 24.66 4.64 -4.17
C LYS A 53 23.16 4.33 -4.09
N ASN A 54 22.65 3.47 -4.98
CA ASN A 54 21.23 3.10 -4.99
C ASN A 54 20.82 2.35 -3.72
N VAL A 55 21.66 1.42 -3.24
CA VAL A 55 21.42 0.73 -1.96
C VAL A 55 21.34 1.75 -0.82
N ARG A 56 22.30 2.66 -0.72
CA ARG A 56 22.33 3.71 0.32
C ARG A 56 21.08 4.58 0.29
N THR A 57 20.64 5.04 -0.88
CA THR A 57 19.43 5.85 -1.01
C THR A 57 18.20 5.10 -0.51
N ILE A 58 18.03 3.82 -0.86
CA ILE A 58 16.87 3.01 -0.44
C ILE A 58 16.90 2.76 1.07
N LEU A 59 18.05 2.37 1.60
CA LEU A 59 18.19 2.08 3.03
C LEU A 59 18.05 3.34 3.88
N TYR A 60 18.56 4.48 3.41
CA TYR A 60 18.34 5.78 4.05
C TYR A 60 16.86 6.16 4.08
N HIS A 61 16.13 5.96 2.98
CA HIS A 61 14.69 6.21 2.92
C HIS A 61 13.93 5.41 3.98
N ILE A 62 14.31 4.15 4.19
CA ILE A 62 13.75 3.28 5.24
C ILE A 62 14.15 3.77 6.63
N SER A 63 15.44 4.05 6.87
CA SER A 63 15.92 4.41 8.21
C SER A 63 15.45 5.79 8.68
N ALA A 64 15.18 6.71 7.75
CA ALA A 64 14.68 8.03 8.08
C ALA A 64 13.21 8.04 8.55
N ARG A 65 12.45 6.97 8.25
CA ARG A 65 11.00 6.90 8.44
C ARG A 65 10.54 5.67 9.21
N THR A 66 11.48 4.94 9.82
CA THR A 66 11.21 3.75 10.63
C THR A 66 12.22 3.69 11.77
N CYS A 67 12.03 2.79 12.73
CA CYS A 67 13.06 2.57 13.75
C CYS A 67 14.31 1.83 13.25
N ILE A 68 14.35 1.37 11.99
CA ILE A 68 15.40 0.48 11.49
C ILE A 68 16.67 1.27 11.14
N ASN A 69 17.83 0.89 11.70
CA ASN A 69 19.13 1.39 11.24
C ASN A 69 19.86 0.39 10.35
N PHE A 70 20.81 0.90 9.56
CA PHE A 70 21.70 0.08 8.73
C PHE A 70 23.17 0.44 8.95
N THR A 71 24.03 -0.57 9.03
CA THR A 71 25.49 -0.42 9.01
C THR A 71 26.04 -1.10 7.77
N TYR A 72 27.03 -0.48 7.12
CA TYR A 72 27.66 -1.01 5.93
C TYR A 72 28.97 -1.70 6.27
N ASP A 73 29.04 -3.00 6.05
CA ASP A 73 30.24 -3.78 6.29
C ASP A 73 31.14 -3.72 5.05
N SER A 74 32.45 -3.53 5.26
CA SER A 74 33.45 -3.54 4.18
C SER A 74 33.77 -4.97 3.69
N LYS A 75 33.50 -5.98 4.54
CA LYS A 75 33.71 -7.40 4.26
C LYS A 75 32.38 -8.15 4.25
N LYS A 76 32.34 -9.27 3.54
CA LYS A 76 31.18 -10.17 3.51
C LYS A 76 30.78 -10.58 4.93
N ILE A 77 29.51 -10.45 5.25
CA ILE A 77 28.92 -10.89 6.51
C ILE A 77 28.97 -12.43 6.60
N LYS A 78 29.47 -12.95 7.72
CA LYS A 78 29.53 -14.38 8.08
C LYS A 78 29.22 -14.53 9.58
N GLY A 79 28.68 -15.68 9.99
CA GLY A 79 28.46 -15.99 11.41
C GLY A 79 27.32 -15.22 12.10
N GLN A 80 26.72 -14.23 11.43
CA GLN A 80 25.63 -13.41 11.96
C GLN A 80 24.53 -13.13 10.93
N SER A 81 23.40 -12.61 11.39
CA SER A 81 22.32 -12.07 10.55
C SER A 81 22.74 -10.77 9.86
N GLY A 82 22.16 -10.50 8.70
CA GLY A 82 22.46 -9.32 7.88
C GLY A 82 22.12 -9.60 6.43
N ILE A 83 22.49 -8.70 5.52
CA ILE A 83 22.18 -8.82 4.09
C ILE A 83 23.47 -8.70 3.28
N ASN A 84 23.83 -9.76 2.56
CA ASN A 84 24.89 -9.72 1.55
C ASN A 84 24.28 -9.54 0.15
N ILE A 85 24.63 -8.46 -0.54
CA ILE A 85 24.16 -8.11 -1.88
C ILE A 85 25.28 -8.34 -2.90
N TYR A 86 24.98 -9.08 -3.98
CA TYR A 86 25.94 -9.40 -5.05
C TYR A 86 25.37 -9.14 -6.45
N LYS A 87 26.24 -8.69 -7.35
CA LYS A 87 26.03 -8.76 -8.80
C LYS A 87 26.16 -10.20 -9.28
N THR A 88 25.28 -10.65 -10.17
CA THR A 88 25.36 -11.98 -10.81
C THR A 88 25.06 -11.92 -12.31
N SER A 89 25.71 -12.78 -13.09
CA SER A 89 25.36 -13.06 -14.49
C SER A 89 24.24 -14.12 -14.61
N LYS A 90 24.04 -14.94 -13.56
CA LYS A 90 23.00 -15.98 -13.50
C LYS A 90 21.62 -15.37 -13.22
N GLN A 91 20.64 -16.20 -12.90
CA GLN A 91 19.30 -15.75 -12.51
C GLN A 91 19.33 -15.00 -11.18
N ASN A 92 18.43 -14.01 -11.04
CA ASN A 92 18.23 -13.32 -9.77
C ASN A 92 17.80 -14.33 -8.70
N SER A 93 18.39 -14.23 -7.52
CA SER A 93 18.04 -15.09 -6.40
C SER A 93 18.05 -14.32 -5.09
N LEU A 94 17.06 -14.65 -4.26
CA LEU A 94 16.96 -14.17 -2.90
C LEU A 94 16.80 -15.41 -2.02
N LYS A 95 17.76 -15.61 -1.12
CA LYS A 95 17.69 -16.61 -0.04
C LYS A 95 17.61 -15.86 1.28
N VAL A 96 16.37 -15.61 1.73
CA VAL A 96 16.10 -15.00 3.03
C VAL A 96 16.55 -15.96 4.13
N SER A 97 17.33 -15.46 5.08
CA SER A 97 17.74 -16.20 6.27
C SER A 97 16.82 -15.86 7.44
N TYR A 98 16.34 -16.89 8.12
CA TYR A 98 15.62 -16.78 9.40
C TYR A 98 16.50 -17.17 10.59
N SER A 99 17.83 -17.28 10.38
CA SER A 99 18.80 -17.63 11.41
C SER A 99 19.59 -16.40 11.85
N LYS A 100 19.78 -16.25 13.16
CA LYS A 100 20.67 -15.24 13.76
C LYS A 100 22.16 -15.44 13.39
N LYS A 101 22.54 -16.60 12.85
CA LYS A 101 23.93 -16.97 12.54
C LYS A 101 24.26 -16.94 11.04
N LYS A 102 23.28 -16.64 10.18
CA LYS A 102 23.44 -16.69 8.72
C LYS A 102 22.82 -15.44 8.08
N PRO A 103 23.52 -14.77 7.15
CA PRO A 103 22.97 -13.61 6.46
C PRO A 103 22.01 -14.04 5.35
N THR A 104 21.07 -13.16 5.02
CA THR A 104 20.31 -13.20 3.79
C THR A 104 21.23 -12.95 2.61
N LEU A 105 21.00 -13.69 1.52
CA LEU A 105 21.79 -13.62 0.30
C LEU A 105 20.93 -13.10 -0.84
N LEU A 106 21.28 -11.93 -1.35
CA LEU A 106 20.62 -11.29 -2.48
C LEU A 106 21.58 -11.21 -3.67
N LYS A 107 21.30 -11.95 -4.74
CA LYS A 107 22.08 -11.94 -5.99
C LYS A 107 21.24 -11.39 -7.12
N LEU A 108 21.65 -10.29 -7.72
CA LEU A 108 20.89 -9.55 -8.73
C LEU A 108 21.71 -9.25 -9.97
N LYS A 109 21.07 -9.27 -11.13
CA LYS A 109 21.65 -8.79 -12.38
C LYS A 109 21.87 -7.28 -12.33
N ASN A 110 22.86 -6.81 -13.09
CA ASN A 110 23.28 -5.40 -13.07
C ASN A 110 22.13 -4.42 -13.34
N TYR A 111 21.28 -4.71 -14.33
CA TYR A 111 20.16 -3.82 -14.68
C TYR A 111 19.14 -3.63 -13.54
N ILE A 112 19.09 -4.54 -12.56
CA ILE A 112 18.25 -4.36 -11.35
C ILE A 112 18.99 -3.51 -10.33
N LEU A 113 20.27 -3.80 -10.10
CA LEU A 113 21.12 -3.02 -9.20
C LEU A 113 21.20 -1.53 -9.59
N GLN A 114 21.15 -1.24 -10.90
CA GLN A 114 21.16 0.11 -11.44
C GLN A 114 19.78 0.79 -11.50
N HIS A 115 18.69 0.05 -11.25
CA HIS A 115 17.33 0.58 -11.33
C HIS A 115 16.69 0.67 -9.94
N LYS A 116 16.68 1.88 -9.36
CA LYS A 116 16.27 2.17 -7.96
C LYS A 116 14.98 1.44 -7.54
N LEU A 117 13.89 1.55 -8.31
CA LEU A 117 12.61 0.90 -8.00
C LEU A 117 12.69 -0.64 -7.97
N LYS A 118 13.32 -1.25 -8.98
CA LYS A 118 13.49 -2.70 -9.02
C LYS A 118 14.35 -3.19 -7.86
N LEU A 119 15.43 -2.46 -7.54
CA LEU A 119 16.29 -2.78 -6.41
C LEU A 119 15.52 -2.69 -5.08
N ALA A 120 14.69 -1.66 -4.89
CA ALA A 120 13.88 -1.48 -3.69
C ALA A 120 12.90 -2.63 -3.47
N PHE A 121 12.28 -3.14 -4.54
CA PHE A 121 11.49 -4.37 -4.45
C PHE A 121 12.28 -5.53 -3.84
N TYR A 122 13.49 -5.80 -4.33
CA TYR A 122 14.31 -6.90 -3.81
C TYR A 122 14.86 -6.64 -2.41
N ILE A 123 15.16 -5.39 -2.05
CA ILE A 123 15.55 -5.00 -0.68
C ILE A 123 14.38 -5.21 0.29
N GLY A 124 13.17 -4.76 -0.05
CA GLY A 124 11.96 -5.02 0.75
C GLY A 124 11.71 -6.52 0.93
N ARG A 125 11.86 -7.31 -0.14
CA ARG A 125 11.79 -8.78 -0.06
C ARG A 125 12.86 -9.38 0.84
N ALA A 126 14.09 -8.85 0.82
CA ALA A 126 15.15 -9.26 1.74
C ALA A 126 14.82 -8.89 3.19
N LEU A 127 14.11 -7.78 3.41
CA LEU A 127 13.57 -7.34 4.70
C LEU A 127 12.31 -8.11 5.13
N GLY A 128 11.84 -9.09 4.36
CA GLY A 128 10.72 -9.96 4.74
C GLY A 128 9.36 -9.55 4.20
N MET A 129 9.26 -8.41 3.49
CA MET A 129 8.04 -8.01 2.79
C MET A 129 7.64 -9.06 1.74
N ILE A 130 6.35 -9.14 1.44
CA ILE A 130 5.83 -9.98 0.35
C ILE A 130 5.33 -9.09 -0.80
N PRO A 131 5.32 -9.59 -2.05
CA PRO A 131 4.65 -8.87 -3.12
C PRO A 131 3.19 -8.59 -2.76
N GLU A 132 2.67 -7.41 -3.09
CA GLU A 132 1.29 -7.04 -2.79
C GLU A 132 0.31 -7.99 -3.49
N ILE A 133 0.63 -8.36 -4.73
CA ILE A 133 -0.03 -9.42 -5.51
C ILE A 133 0.04 -10.83 -4.89
N SER A 134 0.74 -11.04 -3.78
CA SER A 134 0.82 -12.33 -3.07
C SER A 134 0.09 -12.33 -1.73
N ARG A 135 -0.57 -11.22 -1.37
CA ARG A 135 -1.34 -11.15 -0.14
C ARG A 135 -2.53 -12.12 -0.14
N PRO A 136 -3.03 -12.54 1.03
CA PRO A 136 -4.19 -13.43 1.12
C PRO A 136 -5.47 -12.83 0.51
N ASP A 137 -5.68 -11.53 0.69
CA ASP A 137 -6.81 -10.70 0.26
C ASP A 137 -6.68 -10.17 -1.18
N ARG A 138 -5.53 -10.35 -1.85
CA ARG A 138 -5.24 -9.73 -3.16
C ARG A 138 -6.28 -9.99 -4.27
N ASP A 139 -7.07 -11.06 -4.18
CA ASP A 139 -8.09 -11.36 -5.19
C ASP A 139 -9.30 -10.41 -5.12
N GLU A 140 -9.45 -9.59 -4.08
CA GLU A 140 -10.42 -8.48 -4.03
C GLU A 140 -9.99 -7.32 -4.95
N TYR A 141 -8.68 -7.11 -5.08
CA TYR A 141 -8.10 -5.95 -5.75
C TYR A 141 -7.58 -6.26 -7.16
N VAL A 142 -7.07 -7.47 -7.39
CA VAL A 142 -6.44 -7.87 -8.67
C VAL A 142 -6.91 -9.23 -9.16
N LYS A 143 -6.92 -9.40 -10.48
CA LYS A 143 -7.07 -10.70 -11.16
C LYS A 143 -5.71 -11.13 -11.70
N ILE A 144 -5.25 -12.32 -11.32
CA ILE A 144 -3.97 -12.87 -11.81
C ILE A 144 -4.18 -13.63 -13.13
N ASN A 145 -3.42 -13.25 -14.16
CA ASN A 145 -3.41 -13.87 -15.48
C ASN A 145 -2.34 -14.97 -15.57
N TRP A 146 -2.58 -16.11 -14.93
CA TRP A 146 -1.60 -17.20 -14.80
C TRP A 146 -1.01 -17.70 -16.12
N GLY A 147 -1.78 -17.65 -17.20
CA GLY A 147 -1.34 -17.99 -18.56
C GLY A 147 -0.21 -17.12 -19.07
N ASN A 148 -0.15 -15.85 -18.64
CA ASN A 148 0.84 -14.86 -19.07
C ASN A 148 2.15 -14.92 -18.27
N ILE A 149 2.22 -15.69 -17.18
CA ILE A 149 3.34 -15.67 -16.24
C ILE A 149 4.38 -16.76 -16.55
N LYS A 150 5.66 -16.38 -16.61
CA LYS A 150 6.79 -17.31 -16.73
C LYS A 150 6.84 -18.26 -15.52
N LYS A 151 7.11 -19.55 -15.75
CA LYS A 151 7.17 -20.58 -14.69
C LYS A 151 8.09 -20.17 -13.53
N SER A 152 9.24 -19.57 -13.82
CA SER A 152 10.21 -19.06 -12.84
C SER A 152 9.69 -17.94 -11.93
N HIS A 153 8.62 -17.24 -12.34
CA HIS A 153 8.04 -16.10 -11.62
C HIS A 153 6.76 -16.44 -10.86
N ARG A 154 6.11 -17.59 -11.12
CA ARG A 154 4.86 -17.99 -10.45
C ARG A 154 4.93 -17.91 -8.92
N LYS A 155 6.09 -18.18 -8.32
CA LYS A 155 6.32 -18.06 -6.87
C LYS A 155 6.06 -16.67 -6.27
N TYR A 156 6.13 -15.60 -7.07
CA TYR A 156 5.83 -14.23 -6.62
C TYR A 156 4.33 -13.93 -6.65
N TYR A 157 3.54 -14.73 -7.36
CA TYR A 157 2.09 -14.61 -7.51
C TYR A 157 1.32 -15.61 -6.65
N GLN A 158 1.99 -16.59 -6.05
CA GLN A 158 1.36 -17.51 -5.13
C GLN A 158 0.98 -16.76 -3.85
N LYS A 159 -0.28 -16.89 -3.43
CA LYS A 159 -0.73 -16.32 -2.15
C LYS A 159 0.14 -16.86 -1.02
N THR A 160 0.51 -15.99 -0.11
CA THR A 160 1.21 -16.39 1.10
C THR A 160 0.34 -17.34 1.92
N LYS A 161 0.96 -18.38 2.48
CA LYS A 161 0.29 -19.37 3.33
C LYS A 161 0.32 -18.99 4.81
N TYR A 162 1.14 -18.02 5.21
CA TYR A 162 1.27 -17.64 6.61
C TYR A 162 0.30 -16.51 6.93
N ASN A 163 -0.21 -16.50 8.16
CA ASN A 163 -0.85 -15.30 8.66
C ASN A 163 0.24 -14.23 8.83
N TYR A 164 -0.01 -13.02 8.34
CA TYR A 164 0.87 -11.88 8.53
C TYR A 164 0.05 -10.84 9.26
N THR A 165 0.06 -10.90 10.60
CA THR A 165 -0.68 -9.95 11.45
C THR A 165 -0.22 -8.51 11.24
N TYR A 166 0.97 -8.32 10.65
CA TYR A 166 1.51 -7.03 10.22
C TYR A 166 0.66 -6.32 9.15
N TYR A 167 -0.22 -7.05 8.44
CA TYR A 167 -1.15 -6.47 7.46
C TYR A 167 -2.51 -6.10 8.06
N LYS A 168 -2.80 -6.42 9.33
CA LYS A 168 -4.15 -6.18 9.89
C LYS A 168 -4.53 -4.70 9.84
N ASP A 169 -3.54 -3.81 9.95
CA ASP A 169 -3.72 -2.36 9.97
C ASP A 169 -3.19 -1.71 8.68
N VAL A 170 -2.98 -2.50 7.62
CA VAL A 170 -2.42 -2.06 6.32
C VAL A 170 -3.24 -2.66 5.18
N GLU A 171 -4.04 -1.83 4.55
CA GLU A 171 -4.85 -2.21 3.39
C GLU A 171 -4.00 -2.43 2.13
N PHE A 172 -4.61 -2.96 1.07
CA PHE A 172 -3.91 -3.20 -0.20
C PHE A 172 -3.51 -1.89 -0.86
N ASP A 173 -2.20 -1.69 -1.07
CA ASP A 173 -1.67 -0.43 -1.58
C ASP A 173 -1.28 -0.52 -3.07
N PHE A 174 -2.06 0.15 -3.92
CA PHE A 174 -1.84 0.21 -5.37
C PHE A 174 -0.54 0.93 -5.76
N GLY A 175 -0.05 1.84 -4.91
CA GLY A 175 1.20 2.56 -5.10
C GLY A 175 2.41 1.86 -4.47
N SER A 176 2.23 0.76 -3.74
CA SER A 176 3.32 0.02 -3.10
C SER A 176 4.40 -0.40 -4.10
N ILE A 177 5.66 -0.34 -3.68
CA ILE A 177 6.77 -0.92 -4.46
C ILE A 177 6.74 -2.44 -4.50
N MET A 178 6.01 -3.08 -3.58
CA MET A 178 5.76 -4.51 -3.54
C MET A 178 4.69 -4.97 -4.54
N LEU A 179 3.88 -4.07 -5.09
CA LEU A 179 2.87 -4.45 -6.10
C LEU A 179 3.50 -4.96 -7.40
N VAL A 180 4.71 -4.51 -7.72
CA VAL A 180 5.43 -4.71 -8.99
C VAL A 180 4.65 -4.22 -10.22
N ASP A 181 5.36 -4.04 -11.34
CA ASP A 181 4.73 -3.70 -12.61
C ASP A 181 3.91 -4.87 -13.16
N SER A 182 2.82 -4.60 -13.87
CA SER A 182 1.94 -5.64 -14.45
C SER A 182 2.64 -6.53 -15.48
N SER A 183 3.80 -6.13 -16.02
CA SER A 183 4.65 -6.95 -16.89
C SER A 183 5.62 -7.87 -16.12
N PHE A 184 5.67 -7.81 -14.79
CA PHE A 184 6.68 -8.51 -13.97
C PHE A 184 6.63 -10.04 -14.16
N GLY A 185 7.64 -10.58 -14.84
CA GLY A 185 7.68 -12.01 -15.14
C GLY A 185 6.75 -12.45 -16.26
N SER A 186 6.25 -11.51 -17.08
CA SER A 186 5.42 -11.83 -18.24
C SER A 186 6.20 -12.62 -19.30
N LYS A 187 5.50 -13.54 -19.95
CA LYS A 187 5.93 -14.25 -21.17
C LYS A 187 6.01 -13.30 -22.36
N ASP A 188 5.06 -12.37 -22.45
CA ASP A 188 4.94 -11.36 -23.51
C ASP A 188 4.68 -10.00 -22.85
N LYS A 189 5.56 -9.03 -23.07
CA LYS A 189 5.47 -7.71 -22.41
C LYS A 189 4.17 -6.96 -22.75
N LYS A 190 3.49 -7.31 -23.84
CA LYS A 190 2.19 -6.72 -24.21
C LYS A 190 1.01 -7.33 -23.43
N LYS A 191 1.21 -8.46 -22.75
CA LYS A 191 0.18 -9.18 -22.00
C LYS A 191 0.44 -9.04 -20.50
N PRO A 192 -0.43 -8.34 -19.74
CA PRO A 192 -0.21 -8.13 -18.32
C PRO A 192 -0.40 -9.44 -17.54
N THR A 193 0.41 -9.61 -16.50
CA THR A 193 0.38 -10.76 -15.58
C THR A 193 -0.72 -10.66 -14.53
N TYR A 194 -1.24 -9.46 -14.28
CA TYR A 194 -2.43 -9.21 -13.49
C TYR A 194 -3.14 -7.95 -14.01
N THR A 195 -4.43 -7.82 -13.71
CA THR A 195 -5.23 -6.61 -13.98
C THR A 195 -5.92 -6.17 -12.70
N PHE A 196 -6.15 -4.87 -12.56
CA PHE A 196 -6.93 -4.33 -11.45
C PHE A 196 -8.41 -4.67 -11.60
N LYS A 197 -9.06 -5.04 -10.49
CA LYS A 197 -10.52 -5.21 -10.42
C LYS A 197 -11.21 -3.89 -10.10
N ILE A 198 -10.61 -3.12 -9.19
CA ILE A 198 -11.02 -1.78 -8.79
C ILE A 198 -9.94 -0.77 -9.20
N ASN A 199 -10.25 0.51 -9.28
CA ASN A 199 -9.28 1.56 -9.62
C ASN A 199 -8.55 1.32 -10.95
N GLN A 200 -9.28 0.94 -11.99
CA GLN A 200 -8.68 0.71 -13.32
C GLN A 200 -8.02 1.97 -13.89
N ASN A 201 -8.45 3.15 -13.43
CA ASN A 201 -7.90 4.47 -13.78
C ASN A 201 -6.77 4.93 -12.84
N PHE A 202 -6.28 4.07 -11.93
CA PHE A 202 -5.15 4.43 -11.08
C PHE A 202 -3.87 4.64 -11.88
N HIS A 203 -3.18 5.72 -11.57
CA HIS A 203 -1.87 6.04 -12.12
C HIS A 203 -0.85 6.19 -11.01
N LYS A 204 0.34 5.61 -11.18
CA LYS A 204 1.43 5.81 -10.23
C LYS A 204 2.22 7.05 -10.61
N ILE A 205 2.20 8.08 -9.75
CA ILE A 205 3.12 9.21 -9.87
C ILE A 205 4.52 8.74 -9.48
N HIS A 206 5.47 8.94 -10.37
CA HIS A 206 6.86 8.61 -10.10
C HIS A 206 7.55 9.77 -9.38
N ASP A 207 7.79 9.60 -8.09
CA ASP A 207 8.67 10.50 -7.33
C ASP A 207 10.08 9.86 -7.19
N PRO A 208 11.15 10.53 -7.68
CA PRO A 208 12.51 9.99 -7.59
C PRO A 208 13.07 9.90 -6.16
N TYR A 209 12.47 10.58 -5.20
CA TYR A 209 12.86 10.64 -3.79
C TYR A 209 12.06 9.67 -2.90
N TYR A 210 10.79 9.41 -3.23
CA TYR A 210 9.92 8.50 -2.45
C TYR A 210 9.78 7.14 -3.12
N VAL A 211 10.69 6.23 -2.77
CA VAL A 211 10.80 4.90 -3.42
C VAL A 211 9.83 3.87 -2.84
N LEU A 212 9.63 3.92 -1.52
CA LEU A 212 8.69 3.08 -0.79
C LEU A 212 7.45 3.91 -0.47
N SER A 213 6.27 3.31 -0.56
CA SER A 213 5.03 3.97 -0.09
C SER A 213 5.04 4.12 1.43
N HIS A 214 4.16 4.97 1.95
CA HIS A 214 3.94 5.10 3.40
C HIS A 214 3.62 3.74 4.03
N ASN A 215 2.72 2.96 3.41
CA ASN A 215 2.34 1.65 3.91
C ASN A 215 3.44 0.58 3.77
N ASP A 216 4.34 0.69 2.79
CA ASP A 216 5.55 -0.14 2.76
C ASP A 216 6.43 0.10 4.00
N LEU A 217 6.60 1.38 4.39
CA LEU A 217 7.38 1.77 5.55
C LEU A 217 6.67 1.42 6.87
N LYS A 218 5.36 1.68 6.98
CA LYS A 218 4.50 1.26 8.09
C LYS A 218 4.58 -0.25 8.32
N PHE A 219 4.56 -1.04 7.24
CA PHE A 219 4.71 -2.49 7.32
C PHE A 219 6.08 -2.91 7.86
N LEU A 220 7.17 -2.29 7.37
CA LEU A 220 8.51 -2.51 7.90
C LEU A 220 8.63 -2.10 9.38
N ASN A 221 8.08 -0.95 9.75
CA ASN A 221 8.04 -0.47 11.13
C ASN A 221 7.26 -1.44 12.03
N GLY A 222 6.10 -1.91 11.59
CA GLY A 222 5.31 -2.92 12.31
C GLY A 222 6.00 -4.28 12.43
N MET A 223 6.87 -4.66 11.50
CA MET A 223 7.66 -5.90 11.61
C MET A 223 8.79 -5.80 12.64
N TYR A 224 9.51 -4.67 12.65
CA TYR A 224 10.78 -4.55 13.37
C TYR A 224 10.73 -3.68 14.63
N CYS A 225 9.68 -2.88 14.81
CA CYS A 225 9.57 -1.83 15.84
C CYS A 225 8.38 -2.03 16.79
N ARG A 226 7.54 -3.05 16.57
CA ARG A 226 6.25 -3.24 17.28
C ARG A 226 6.36 -3.36 18.81
N ASN A 227 7.49 -3.80 19.34
CA ASN A 227 7.70 -3.93 20.78
C ASN A 227 8.44 -2.74 21.39
N HIS A 228 8.69 -1.69 20.59
CA HIS A 228 9.44 -0.51 21.01
C HIS A 228 8.51 0.54 21.66
N CYS A 229 7.30 0.70 21.11
CA CYS A 229 6.31 1.67 21.58
C CYS A 229 5.04 0.95 22.06
N SER A 230 4.35 1.51 23.05
CA SER A 230 3.18 0.90 23.69
C SER A 230 1.95 0.86 22.79
N LYS A 231 1.44 2.03 22.39
CA LYS A 231 0.23 2.21 21.59
C LYS A 231 0.47 3.26 20.52
N ASN A 232 0.11 2.94 19.28
CA ASN A 232 0.08 3.91 18.19
C ASN A 232 -1.16 4.80 18.34
N ASP A 233 -0.96 6.09 18.56
CA ASP A 233 -2.02 7.11 18.61
C ASP A 233 -1.97 8.07 17.41
N CYS A 234 -1.11 7.79 16.43
CA CYS A 234 -1.08 8.47 15.15
C CYS A 234 -2.39 8.23 14.37
N LEU A 235 -2.96 9.31 13.85
CA LEU A 235 -4.20 9.32 13.07
C LEU A 235 -3.91 9.07 11.59
N ASN A 236 -4.98 8.89 10.80
CA ASN A 236 -4.94 8.80 9.34
C ASN A 236 -3.93 7.76 8.80
N GLY A 237 -3.74 6.64 9.50
CA GLY A 237 -2.81 5.60 9.07
C GLY A 237 -1.33 5.92 9.32
N GLY A 238 -1.02 6.99 10.06
CA GLY A 238 0.32 7.26 10.59
C GLY A 238 0.81 6.20 11.58
N TYR A 239 2.10 6.25 11.88
CA TYR A 239 2.72 5.34 12.86
C TYR A 239 3.88 5.99 13.61
N LEU A 240 4.10 5.54 14.85
CA LEU A 240 5.17 6.05 15.70
C LEU A 240 6.57 5.73 15.16
N LEU A 241 7.44 6.73 15.23
CA LEU A 241 8.87 6.64 14.98
C LEU A 241 9.62 6.13 16.21
N ARG A 242 10.95 6.16 16.16
CA ARG A 242 11.83 5.58 17.19
C ARG A 242 11.69 6.24 18.57
N ASP A 243 11.34 7.52 18.63
CA ASP A 243 11.14 8.24 19.88
C ASP A 243 9.84 7.86 20.60
N CYS A 244 8.93 7.15 19.92
CA CYS A 244 7.58 6.83 20.41
C CYS A 244 6.70 8.06 20.69
N ASP A 245 7.13 9.25 20.26
CA ASP A 245 6.42 10.52 20.45
C ASP A 245 6.05 11.16 19.10
N SER A 246 6.89 10.95 18.07
CA SER A 246 6.68 11.51 16.75
C SER A 246 5.99 10.50 15.83
N CYS A 247 5.02 10.98 15.05
CA CYS A 247 4.38 10.19 14.00
C CYS A 247 5.04 10.42 12.64
N GLU A 248 5.33 9.34 11.91
CA GLU A 248 5.44 9.42 10.45
C GLU A 248 4.04 9.55 9.86
N CYS A 249 3.82 10.62 9.11
CA CYS A 249 2.53 10.91 8.51
C CYS A 249 2.47 10.47 7.04
N PRO A 250 1.31 9.94 6.60
CA PRO A 250 1.08 9.73 5.18
C PRO A 250 1.21 11.03 4.40
N PHE A 251 1.47 10.91 3.09
CA PHE A 251 1.90 12.02 2.24
C PHE A 251 1.03 13.28 2.33
N HIS A 252 -0.27 13.15 2.57
CA HIS A 252 -1.19 14.28 2.60
C HIS A 252 -1.58 14.79 3.99
N PHE A 253 -0.95 14.28 5.04
CA PHE A 253 -1.21 14.71 6.41
C PHE A 253 0.07 15.22 7.08
N TYR A 254 -0.11 16.04 8.11
CA TYR A 254 0.96 16.54 8.96
C TYR A 254 0.47 16.76 10.40
N GLY A 255 1.37 17.30 11.22
CA GLY A 255 1.15 17.54 12.65
C GLY A 255 1.62 16.37 13.50
N LEU A 256 1.75 16.60 14.81
CA LEU A 256 2.36 15.65 15.74
C LEU A 256 1.70 14.26 15.68
N LYS A 257 0.39 14.21 15.45
CA LYS A 257 -0.40 12.96 15.36
C LYS A 257 -0.96 12.68 13.96
N CYS A 258 -0.51 13.37 12.91
CA CYS A 258 -1.04 13.20 11.55
C CYS A 258 -2.54 13.48 11.38
N GLY A 259 -3.13 14.26 12.29
CA GLY A 259 -4.56 14.61 12.26
C GLY A 259 -4.91 15.70 11.25
N THR A 260 -3.92 16.48 10.79
CA THR A 260 -4.18 17.67 9.98
C THR A 260 -3.90 17.38 8.51
N PRO A 261 -4.89 17.51 7.60
CA PRO A 261 -4.66 17.45 6.16
C PRO A 261 -3.77 18.61 5.72
N LYS A 262 -2.87 18.40 4.75
CA LYS A 262 -2.00 19.47 4.21
C LYS A 262 -2.82 20.68 3.77
N TYR A 263 -2.30 21.87 4.09
CA TYR A 263 -2.95 23.14 3.78
C TYR A 263 -3.00 23.38 2.27
N SER A 264 -4.04 24.07 1.83
CA SER A 264 -4.16 24.50 0.44
C SER A 264 -3.16 25.63 0.15
N ILE A 265 -2.46 25.58 -0.98
CA ILE A 265 -1.49 26.58 -1.43
C ILE A 265 -1.87 27.05 -2.83
N GLY A 266 -1.94 28.36 -3.03
CA GLY A 266 -2.33 28.97 -4.31
C GLY A 266 -3.83 29.25 -4.38
N ASP A 267 -4.36 29.24 -5.59
CA ASP A 267 -5.76 29.53 -5.88
C ASP A 267 -6.61 28.26 -5.71
N CYS A 268 -7.30 28.18 -4.59
CA CYS A 268 -8.15 27.05 -4.23
C CYS A 268 -9.50 27.57 -3.72
N LEU A 269 -10.55 26.74 -3.76
CA LEU A 269 -11.88 27.13 -3.25
C LEU A 269 -11.81 27.56 -1.79
N GLU A 270 -12.54 28.60 -1.38
CA GLU A 270 -12.57 29.06 0.01
C GLU A 270 -13.03 27.94 0.95
N LYS A 271 -14.14 27.27 0.60
CA LYS A 271 -14.66 26.11 1.31
C LYS A 271 -13.75 24.89 1.12
N LYS A 272 -13.22 24.36 2.23
CA LYS A 272 -12.36 23.16 2.26
C LYS A 272 -13.06 21.91 2.78
N GLU A 273 -14.06 22.09 3.65
CA GLU A 273 -14.81 20.99 4.25
C GLU A 273 -16.23 20.91 3.71
N TYR A 274 -16.65 19.71 3.40
CA TYR A 274 -17.94 19.39 2.80
C TYR A 274 -18.61 18.27 3.64
N ILE A 275 -19.85 18.50 4.05
CA ILE A 275 -20.63 17.49 4.78
C ILE A 275 -21.45 16.71 3.76
N ALA A 276 -21.31 15.38 3.78
CA ALA A 276 -22.14 14.49 3.00
C ALA A 276 -23.51 14.33 3.67
N GLU A 277 -24.55 14.54 2.87
CA GLU A 277 -25.96 14.36 3.24
C GLU A 277 -26.56 13.25 2.38
N ASP A 278 -27.80 12.86 2.65
CA ASP A 278 -28.49 11.79 1.92
C ASP A 278 -28.81 12.17 0.46
N PHE A 279 -28.95 13.47 0.20
CA PHE A 279 -29.11 14.02 -1.15
C PHE A 279 -27.76 14.37 -1.78
N SER A 280 -27.72 14.30 -3.11
CA SER A 280 -26.49 14.60 -3.85
C SER A 280 -26.14 16.07 -3.74
N ASN A 281 -24.93 16.34 -3.25
CA ASN A 281 -24.28 17.64 -3.27
C ASN A 281 -23.14 17.63 -4.29
N HIS A 282 -22.62 18.80 -4.64
CA HIS A 282 -21.51 18.91 -5.58
C HIS A 282 -20.60 20.11 -5.29
N PHE A 283 -19.38 20.06 -5.84
CA PHE A 283 -18.51 21.22 -5.98
C PHE A 283 -17.66 21.08 -7.26
N GLU A 284 -17.15 22.21 -7.73
CA GLU A 284 -16.38 22.29 -8.95
C GLU A 284 -15.04 22.98 -8.69
N HIS A 285 -13.97 22.42 -9.23
CA HIS A 285 -12.65 23.04 -9.28
C HIS A 285 -12.35 23.34 -10.74
N TYR A 286 -12.38 24.60 -11.14
CA TYR A 286 -12.10 25.06 -12.51
C TYR A 286 -11.39 26.42 -12.47
N ASP A 287 -10.60 26.75 -13.50
CA ASP A 287 -9.88 28.03 -13.63
C ASP A 287 -9.02 28.41 -12.42
N ARG A 288 -8.38 27.40 -11.81
CA ARG A 288 -7.63 27.52 -10.56
C ARG A 288 -6.32 26.77 -10.65
N THR A 289 -5.27 27.33 -10.05
CA THR A 289 -3.96 26.69 -9.96
C THR A 289 -3.49 26.66 -8.51
N GLY A 290 -2.89 25.55 -8.10
CA GLY A 290 -2.46 25.37 -6.72
C GLY A 290 -2.47 23.92 -6.27
N LYS A 291 -2.03 23.73 -5.02
CA LYS A 291 -2.09 22.47 -4.30
C LYS A 291 -3.25 22.56 -3.33
N CYS A 292 -4.41 22.06 -3.73
CA CYS A 292 -5.64 22.17 -2.97
C CYS A 292 -5.95 20.87 -2.21
N SER A 293 -6.55 21.02 -1.03
CA SER A 293 -6.97 19.92 -0.16
C SER A 293 -8.43 20.15 0.20
N TYR A 294 -9.27 19.18 -0.15
CA TYR A 294 -10.70 19.19 0.14
C TYR A 294 -11.06 17.95 0.95
N HIS A 295 -11.90 18.12 1.96
CA HIS A 295 -12.32 17.07 2.87
C HIS A 295 -13.84 16.92 2.83
N ILE A 296 -14.31 15.74 2.43
CA ILE A 296 -15.72 15.36 2.46
C ILE A 296 -15.92 14.38 3.61
N LYS A 297 -16.83 14.68 4.54
CA LYS A 297 -17.08 13.86 5.74
C LYS A 297 -18.58 13.63 5.99
N SER A 298 -18.93 12.48 6.56
CA SER A 298 -20.29 12.18 7.00
C SER A 298 -20.42 12.43 8.50
N ASN A 299 -21.50 13.10 8.92
CA ASN A 299 -21.77 13.35 10.34
C ASN A 299 -22.16 12.08 11.10
N PHE A 300 -22.74 11.09 10.41
CA PHE A 300 -23.25 9.85 11.00
C PHE A 300 -22.32 8.65 10.76
N LYS A 301 -21.11 8.90 10.24
CA LYS A 301 -20.11 7.88 9.86
C LYS A 301 -20.59 6.93 8.77
N ASP A 302 -21.57 7.34 7.98
CA ASP A 302 -21.97 6.61 6.78
C ASP A 302 -20.83 6.64 5.76
N LYS A 303 -20.73 5.58 4.96
CA LYS A 303 -19.82 5.60 3.81
C LYS A 303 -20.25 6.70 2.85
N ILE A 304 -19.31 7.33 2.18
CA ILE A 304 -19.61 8.42 1.25
C ILE A 304 -19.46 7.93 -0.18
N LYS A 305 -20.51 8.04 -0.98
CA LYS A 305 -20.43 7.85 -2.43
C LYS A 305 -19.91 9.13 -3.07
N VAL A 306 -18.87 9.02 -3.89
CA VAL A 306 -18.31 10.12 -4.68
C VAL A 306 -18.29 9.76 -6.16
N LEU A 307 -18.69 10.70 -6.99
CA LEU A 307 -18.68 10.62 -8.44
C LEU A 307 -17.87 11.80 -8.98
N ILE A 308 -16.89 11.50 -9.83
CA ILE A 308 -16.23 12.52 -10.63
C ILE A 308 -16.85 12.47 -12.02
N THR A 309 -17.69 13.44 -12.35
CA THR A 309 -18.46 13.47 -13.60
C THR A 309 -17.71 14.11 -14.76
N LYS A 310 -16.54 14.68 -14.48
CA LYS A 310 -15.57 15.16 -15.47
C LYS A 310 -14.27 15.54 -14.74
N LEU A 311 -13.14 15.09 -15.27
CA LEU A 311 -11.81 15.53 -14.86
C LEU A 311 -11.00 15.82 -16.13
N GLN A 312 -10.54 17.06 -16.28
CA GLN A 312 -9.67 17.49 -17.37
C GLN A 312 -8.30 17.82 -16.79
N LEU A 313 -7.28 17.09 -17.23
CA LEU A 313 -5.88 17.33 -16.89
C LEU A 313 -5.05 17.29 -18.18
N PRO A 314 -5.22 18.29 -19.08
CA PRO A 314 -4.52 18.30 -20.36
C PRO A 314 -3.00 18.25 -20.16
N ASN A 315 -2.31 17.52 -21.03
CA ASN A 315 -0.84 17.46 -21.13
C ASN A 315 -0.07 16.82 -19.96
N SER A 316 -0.72 16.33 -18.91
CA SER A 316 -0.03 15.69 -17.79
C SER A 316 0.72 14.42 -18.22
N LYS A 317 1.98 14.27 -17.82
CA LYS A 317 2.82 13.08 -18.04
C LYS A 317 2.90 12.20 -16.80
N CYS A 318 2.06 12.45 -15.79
CA CYS A 318 2.01 11.71 -14.53
C CYS A 318 3.32 11.78 -13.72
N THR A 319 4.00 12.91 -13.78
CA THR A 319 5.14 13.22 -12.91
C THR A 319 4.70 14.05 -11.72
N SER A 320 5.54 14.13 -10.68
CA SER A 320 5.23 14.90 -9.47
C SER A 320 5.11 16.41 -9.70
N SER A 321 5.56 16.91 -10.86
CA SER A 321 5.45 18.31 -11.28
C SER A 321 4.25 18.59 -12.17
N ASP A 322 3.53 17.56 -12.64
CA ASP A 322 2.36 17.73 -13.50
C ASP A 322 1.08 17.85 -12.68
N SER A 323 -0.02 18.21 -13.36
CA SER A 323 -1.33 18.19 -12.73
C SER A 323 -1.80 16.77 -12.42
N TYR A 324 -2.35 16.59 -11.22
CA TYR A 324 -2.94 15.33 -10.77
C TYR A 324 -3.96 15.56 -9.66
N VAL A 325 -4.85 14.58 -9.50
CA VAL A 325 -5.76 14.45 -8.36
C VAL A 325 -5.37 13.19 -7.61
N ASP A 326 -5.31 13.23 -6.29
CA ASP A 326 -5.12 12.06 -5.44
C ASP A 326 -6.24 11.96 -4.42
N ILE A 327 -6.94 10.82 -4.43
CA ILE A 327 -8.17 10.64 -3.65
C ILE A 327 -7.93 9.58 -2.58
N LEU A 328 -8.02 9.97 -1.32
CA LEU A 328 -7.98 9.05 -0.18
C LEU A 328 -9.41 8.67 0.21
N TYR A 329 -9.85 7.52 -0.27
CA TYR A 329 -11.24 7.04 -0.12
C TYR A 329 -11.38 5.78 0.76
N ARG A 330 -10.24 5.18 1.13
CA ARG A 330 -10.13 3.94 1.91
C ARG A 330 -10.08 4.24 3.40
N ASN A 331 -10.36 3.26 4.27
CA ASN A 331 -10.29 3.49 5.72
C ASN A 331 -8.86 3.77 6.17
N ASP A 332 -7.91 2.95 5.72
CA ASP A 332 -6.48 3.22 5.90
C ASP A 332 -5.99 4.37 5.01
N LYS A 333 -6.01 5.60 5.55
CA LYS A 333 -5.46 6.79 4.88
C LYS A 333 -3.93 6.76 4.70
N GLY A 334 -3.27 5.69 5.16
CA GLY A 334 -1.86 5.40 4.87
C GLY A 334 -1.60 4.78 3.50
N THR A 335 -2.62 4.25 2.83
CA THR A 335 -2.48 3.74 1.46
C THR A 335 -2.22 4.87 0.47
N THR A 336 -1.49 4.60 -0.61
CA THR A 336 -1.49 5.50 -1.77
C THR A 336 -2.92 5.74 -2.25
N GLY A 337 -3.29 6.99 -2.49
CA GLY A 337 -4.62 7.33 -2.98
C GLY A 337 -4.92 6.82 -4.38
N LEU A 338 -6.18 6.97 -4.80
CA LEU A 338 -6.55 6.83 -6.20
C LEU A 338 -6.03 8.06 -6.96
N THR A 339 -4.80 7.94 -7.43
CA THR A 339 -4.13 9.00 -8.16
C THR A 339 -4.53 9.01 -9.63
N LEU A 340 -4.97 10.16 -10.12
CA LEU A 340 -5.45 10.43 -11.48
C LEU A 340 -4.61 11.56 -12.07
N CYS A 341 -3.94 11.30 -13.18
CA CYS A 341 -3.10 12.28 -13.89
C CYS A 341 -3.43 12.33 -15.38
N LYS A 342 -4.63 11.85 -15.74
CA LYS A 342 -5.16 11.84 -17.11
C LYS A 342 -6.62 12.26 -17.04
N SER A 343 -7.09 12.90 -18.11
CA SER A 343 -8.49 13.26 -18.23
C SER A 343 -9.38 12.02 -18.26
N ILE A 344 -10.51 12.10 -17.58
CA ILE A 344 -11.53 11.05 -17.53
C ILE A 344 -12.91 11.70 -17.58
N GLU A 345 -13.82 11.09 -18.34
CA GLU A 345 -15.19 11.58 -18.45
C GLU A 345 -16.01 11.21 -17.22
N PHE A 346 -15.81 10.02 -16.65
CA PHE A 346 -16.56 9.59 -15.49
C PHE A 346 -15.72 8.65 -14.63
N LEU A 347 -15.81 8.81 -13.32
CA LEU A 347 -15.24 7.89 -12.35
C LEU A 347 -16.15 7.75 -11.14
N GLU A 348 -16.55 6.51 -10.92
CA GLU A 348 -17.05 6.01 -9.64
C GLU A 348 -16.02 5.01 -9.10
N PHE A 349 -15.65 5.14 -7.83
CA PHE A 349 -14.77 4.19 -7.15
C PHE A 349 -15.48 3.57 -5.95
N GLN A 350 -14.99 2.39 -5.54
CA GLN A 350 -15.55 1.66 -4.41
C GLN A 350 -15.32 2.47 -3.12
N HIS A 351 -16.39 2.95 -2.52
CA HIS A 351 -16.35 3.76 -1.30
C HIS A 351 -16.28 2.87 -0.06
N GLU A 352 -15.28 3.10 0.78
CA GLU A 352 -15.03 2.28 1.98
C GLU A 352 -15.07 3.09 3.27
N SER A 353 -15.02 4.43 3.17
CA SER A 353 -14.77 5.36 4.27
C SER A 353 -15.89 6.40 4.42
N SER A 354 -16.09 6.87 5.65
CA SER A 354 -16.94 8.01 6.00
C SER A 354 -16.25 9.37 5.91
N GLU A 355 -14.98 9.36 5.52
CA GLU A 355 -14.15 10.54 5.26
C GLU A 355 -13.37 10.32 3.96
N ILE A 356 -13.48 11.28 3.04
CA ILE A 356 -12.80 11.28 1.75
C ILE A 356 -11.99 12.56 1.64
N PHE A 357 -10.70 12.41 1.32
CA PHE A 357 -9.83 13.55 1.05
C PHE A 357 -9.49 13.59 -0.42
N ILE A 358 -9.67 14.76 -1.03
CA ILE A 358 -9.35 15.00 -2.43
C ILE A 358 -8.24 16.05 -2.46
N PHE A 359 -7.05 15.62 -2.90
CA PHE A 359 -5.89 16.47 -3.09
C PHE A 359 -5.72 16.75 -4.57
N ILE A 360 -5.64 18.02 -4.95
CA ILE A 360 -5.43 18.42 -6.34
C ILE A 360 -4.14 19.20 -6.42
N ASN A 361 -3.23 18.77 -7.29
CA ASN A 361 -2.17 19.63 -7.80
C ASN A 361 -2.62 20.11 -9.18
N SER A 362 -3.05 21.37 -9.28
CA SER A 362 -3.43 22.01 -10.53
C SER A 362 -2.32 22.95 -10.98
N VAL A 363 -1.75 22.71 -12.15
CA VAL A 363 -0.67 23.51 -12.74
C VAL A 363 -1.21 24.42 -13.84
N ASN A 364 -2.31 24.03 -14.51
CA ASN A 364 -2.91 24.78 -15.59
C ASN A 364 -4.32 25.25 -15.20
N LYS A 365 -4.69 26.47 -15.61
CA LYS A 365 -6.06 26.98 -15.41
C LYS A 365 -7.14 26.15 -16.12
N ASN A 366 -6.78 25.47 -17.20
CA ASN A 366 -7.67 24.58 -17.92
C ASN A 366 -7.88 23.22 -17.21
N ASP A 367 -7.16 22.96 -16.13
CA ASP A 367 -7.41 21.79 -15.30
C ASP A 367 -8.77 21.98 -14.60
N SER A 368 -9.65 20.99 -14.72
CA SER A 368 -10.99 21.06 -14.14
C SER A 368 -11.45 19.74 -13.55
N MET A 369 -12.24 19.78 -12.48
CA MET A 369 -12.83 18.61 -11.85
C MET A 369 -14.21 18.93 -11.29
N TYR A 370 -15.17 18.06 -11.58
CA TYR A 370 -16.57 18.17 -11.15
C TYR A 370 -16.87 16.99 -10.23
N VAL A 371 -17.18 17.28 -8.97
CA VAL A 371 -17.34 16.27 -7.92
C VAL A 371 -18.77 16.31 -7.41
N TYR A 372 -19.43 15.15 -7.42
CA TYR A 372 -20.70 14.92 -6.75
C TYR A 372 -20.48 13.96 -5.58
N TYR A 373 -21.17 14.19 -4.47
CA TYR A 373 -21.01 13.38 -3.27
C TYR A 373 -22.30 13.31 -2.44
N LYS A 374 -22.48 12.20 -1.71
CA LYS A 374 -23.58 11.96 -0.77
C LYS A 374 -23.27 10.81 0.19
N ASN A 375 -24.04 10.67 1.26
CA ASN A 375 -24.04 9.46 2.07
C ASN A 375 -24.50 8.26 1.22
N ASP A 376 -23.81 7.15 1.39
CA ASP A 376 -24.17 5.85 0.84
C ASP A 376 -25.04 5.10 1.85
N ASN A 377 -26.33 5.41 1.85
CA ASN A 377 -27.32 4.78 2.72
C ASN A 377 -27.67 3.39 2.20
N PHE A 378 -26.71 2.46 2.26
CA PHE A 378 -27.05 1.05 2.26
C PHE A 378 -27.59 0.70 3.65
N HIS A 379 -28.91 0.83 3.83
CA HIS A 379 -29.58 0.04 4.86
C HIS A 379 -29.67 -1.40 4.33
N PRO A 380 -28.91 -2.37 4.89
CA PRO A 380 -29.24 -3.77 4.64
C PRO A 380 -30.63 -4.01 5.20
N VAL A 381 -31.61 -4.15 4.32
CA VAL A 381 -32.97 -4.62 4.64
C VAL A 381 -32.92 -6.08 5.01
#